data_AF-A0A0D0BC41-F1
#
_entry.id   AF-A0A0D0BC41-F1
#
_cell.length_a   1.000
_cell.length_b   1.000
_cell.length_c   1.000
_cell.angle_alpha   90.00
_cell.angle_beta   90.00
_cell.angle_gamma   90.00
#
_symmetry.space_group_name_H-M   'P 1'
#
loop_
_entity.id
_entity.type
_entity.pdbx_description
1 polymer ?
#
loop_
_entity_poly.entity_id
_entity_poly.type
_entity_poly.pdbx_seq_one_letter_code
_entity_poly.pdbx_strand_id
1 'polypeptide(L)'
;MENSIGNLTKAIKPDVQPYMNLSEKAAVRAQVNALKENHIPETARDLGDNYILLHPTAQTSQILDERESAALARYLEEENIPTAHVVHWAHLCLPNGQITHLFWQEHRKTENVWMACNVKTQADADMKPEFNEVQFYFQFSRDIDNNTTPLEILAMVSRYSEADQNLCKQSFGTVILCKYQAYQVSGSYGAAFGIIYC
;
A
#
# COMPACT_ATOMS: atom_id res chain seq x y z
N MET A 1 1.80 24.19 -16.17
CA MET A 1 3.25 23.92 -16.30
C MET A 1 4.10 25.20 -16.20
N GLU A 2 3.65 26.33 -16.77
CA GLU A 2 4.33 27.65 -16.66
C GLU A 2 4.61 28.13 -15.22
N ASN A 3 3.67 27.91 -14.28
CA ASN A 3 3.85 28.32 -12.88
C ASN A 3 5.01 27.59 -12.18
N SER A 4 5.24 26.32 -12.51
CA SER A 4 6.31 25.52 -11.90
C SER A 4 7.68 25.97 -12.38
N ILE A 5 7.81 26.24 -13.68
CA ILE A 5 9.05 26.74 -14.28
C ILE A 5 9.37 28.13 -13.71
N GLY A 6 8.42 29.06 -13.73
CA GLY A 6 8.63 30.40 -13.16
C GLY A 6 8.97 30.39 -11.67
N ASN A 7 8.42 29.45 -10.90
CA ASN A 7 8.74 29.29 -9.47
C ASN A 7 10.14 28.72 -9.23
N LEU A 8 10.61 27.81 -10.10
CA LEU A 8 11.98 27.28 -10.06
C LEU A 8 12.98 28.34 -10.51
N THR A 9 12.69 29.09 -11.57
CA THR A 9 13.53 30.21 -12.02
C THR A 9 13.64 31.31 -10.95
N LYS A 10 12.55 31.60 -10.22
CA LYS A 10 12.57 32.49 -9.04
C LYS A 10 13.34 31.91 -7.85
N ALA A 11 13.45 30.59 -7.74
CA ALA A 11 14.23 29.92 -6.71
C ALA A 11 15.74 30.00 -6.99
N ILE A 12 16.12 29.86 -8.27
CA ILE A 12 17.48 29.92 -8.85
C ILE A 12 17.93 31.37 -9.11
N LYS A 13 17.54 32.36 -8.28
CA LYS A 13 18.04 33.74 -8.44
C LYS A 13 19.58 33.74 -8.57
N PRO A 14 20.17 34.67 -9.35
CA PRO A 14 21.60 34.71 -9.63
C PRO A 14 22.36 35.16 -8.38
N ASP A 15 22.62 34.22 -7.50
CA ASP A 15 23.55 34.33 -6.40
C ASP A 15 24.60 33.22 -6.57
N VAL A 16 25.76 33.40 -5.95
CA VAL A 16 27.01 32.66 -6.12
C VAL A 16 26.84 31.12 -5.98
N GLN A 17 25.73 30.63 -5.43
CA GLN A 17 25.44 29.19 -5.25
C GLN A 17 23.97 28.81 -5.58
N PRO A 18 23.61 28.74 -6.86
CA PRO A 18 22.22 28.50 -7.30
C PRO A 18 21.65 27.15 -6.85
N TYR A 19 22.49 26.10 -6.81
CA TYR A 19 22.07 24.76 -6.40
C TYR A 19 21.75 24.67 -4.90
N MET A 20 22.47 25.40 -4.05
CA MET A 20 22.25 25.41 -2.60
C MET A 20 20.93 26.10 -2.25
N ASN A 21 20.65 27.25 -2.88
CA ASN A 21 19.40 27.97 -2.70
C ASN A 21 18.19 27.17 -3.20
N LEU A 22 18.36 26.39 -4.28
CA LEU A 22 17.30 25.54 -4.80
C LEU A 22 17.04 24.35 -3.88
N SER A 23 18.07 23.68 -3.38
CA SER A 23 17.93 22.52 -2.48
C SER A 23 17.32 22.93 -1.14
N GLU A 24 17.71 24.07 -0.58
CA GLU A 24 17.12 24.61 0.65
C GLU A 24 15.63 24.94 0.48
N LYS A 25 15.26 25.63 -0.62
CA LYS A 25 13.85 25.90 -0.93
C LYS A 25 13.04 24.65 -1.21
N ALA A 26 13.64 23.64 -1.85
CA ALA A 26 13.00 22.35 -2.06
C ALA A 26 12.76 21.64 -0.71
N ALA A 27 13.75 21.63 0.18
CA ALA A 27 13.65 21.07 1.52
C ALA A 27 12.57 21.76 2.36
N VAL A 28 12.55 23.09 2.41
CA VAL A 28 11.52 23.86 3.12
C VAL A 28 10.13 23.59 2.56
N ARG A 29 9.98 23.51 1.23
CA ARG A 29 8.69 23.17 0.61
C ARG A 29 8.27 21.74 0.92
N ALA A 30 9.20 20.78 0.90
CA ALA A 30 8.92 19.41 1.28
C ALA A 30 8.46 19.33 2.74
N GLN A 31 9.12 20.05 3.65
CA GLN A 31 8.72 20.14 5.06
C GLN A 31 7.36 20.81 5.25
N VAL A 32 7.09 21.93 4.57
CA VAL A 32 5.80 22.63 4.65
C VAL A 32 4.68 21.79 4.04
N ASN A 33 4.93 21.08 2.94
CA ASN A 33 3.95 20.17 2.35
C ASN A 33 3.69 18.99 3.29
N ALA A 34 4.73 18.38 3.85
CA ALA A 34 4.59 17.32 4.86
C ALA A 34 3.79 17.79 6.09
N LEU A 35 3.97 19.04 6.54
CA LEU A 35 3.20 19.61 7.64
C LEU A 35 1.72 19.89 7.27
N LYS A 36 1.45 20.28 6.01
CA LYS A 36 0.11 20.56 5.50
C LYS A 36 -0.70 19.30 5.17
N GLU A 37 -0.03 18.20 4.85
CA GLU A 37 -0.63 16.91 4.52
C GLU A 37 -1.16 16.14 5.74
N ASN A 38 -0.99 16.66 6.97
CA ASN A 38 -1.48 16.00 8.19
C ASN A 38 -3.02 16.01 8.36
N HIS A 39 -3.77 16.44 7.35
CA HIS A 39 -5.22 16.39 7.41
C HIS A 39 -5.71 15.00 6.99
N ILE A 40 -6.08 14.20 7.99
CA ILE A 40 -6.79 12.94 7.77
C ILE A 40 -8.20 13.28 7.24
N PRO A 41 -8.59 12.81 6.04
CA PRO A 41 -9.93 13.06 5.50
C PRO A 41 -11.03 12.54 6.44
N GLU A 42 -12.19 13.21 6.49
CA GLU A 42 -13.32 12.77 7.33
C GLU A 42 -13.79 11.33 7.01
N THR A 43 -13.60 10.89 5.77
CA THR A 43 -13.94 9.54 5.30
C THR A 43 -12.91 8.48 5.66
N ALA A 44 -11.78 8.88 6.25
CA ALA A 44 -10.75 7.95 6.69
C ALA A 44 -11.18 7.22 7.95
N ARG A 45 -10.69 6.00 8.12
CA ARG A 45 -11.02 5.15 9.26
C ARG A 45 -9.74 4.75 9.98
N ASP A 46 -9.68 5.09 11.26
CA ASP A 46 -8.61 4.63 12.15
C ASP A 46 -8.77 3.14 12.43
N LEU A 47 -7.70 2.38 12.27
CA LEU A 47 -7.64 0.94 12.50
C LEU A 47 -6.94 0.58 13.81
N GLY A 48 -6.40 1.58 14.52
CA GLY A 48 -5.50 1.39 15.64
C GLY A 48 -4.04 1.29 15.20
N ASP A 49 -3.12 1.34 16.16
CA ASP A 49 -1.66 1.23 15.96
C ASP A 49 -1.07 2.20 14.91
N ASN A 50 -1.72 3.36 14.72
CA ASN A 50 -1.42 4.37 13.70
C ASN A 50 -1.64 3.92 12.24
N TYR A 51 -2.41 2.85 12.02
CA TYR A 51 -2.89 2.47 10.70
C TYR A 51 -4.18 3.21 10.37
N ILE A 52 -4.25 3.86 9.20
CA ILE A 52 -5.43 4.63 8.79
C ILE A 52 -5.85 4.19 7.40
N LEU A 53 -7.07 3.71 7.27
CA LEU A 53 -7.67 3.39 5.98
C LEU A 53 -8.23 4.65 5.33
N LEU A 54 -7.76 4.98 4.13
CA LEU A 54 -8.15 6.19 3.41
C LEU A 54 -9.26 5.89 2.41
N HIS A 55 -10.15 6.88 2.20
CA HIS A 55 -11.42 6.86 1.45
C HIS A 55 -11.73 5.59 0.60
N PRO A 56 -12.91 4.97 0.74
CA PRO A 56 -13.28 3.79 -0.05
C PRO A 56 -13.33 4.13 -1.54
N THR A 57 -12.72 3.32 -2.41
CA THR A 57 -12.74 3.65 -3.85
C THR A 57 -13.99 3.14 -4.55
N ALA A 58 -14.65 2.13 -3.97
CA ALA A 58 -15.88 1.58 -4.51
C ALA A 58 -16.98 1.65 -3.45
N GLN A 59 -18.09 2.32 -3.77
CA GLN A 59 -19.29 2.34 -2.93
C GLN A 59 -20.17 1.10 -3.16
N THR A 60 -19.89 0.30 -4.18
CA THR A 60 -20.62 -0.92 -4.53
C THR A 60 -19.68 -2.10 -4.57
N SER A 61 -20.14 -3.26 -4.08
CA SER A 61 -19.43 -4.53 -4.19
C SER A 61 -19.07 -4.77 -5.66
N GLN A 62 -17.78 -4.91 -5.95
CA GLN A 62 -17.32 -5.20 -7.29
C GLN A 62 -17.32 -6.72 -7.52
N ILE A 63 -17.50 -7.11 -8.77
CA ILE A 63 -17.30 -8.49 -9.22
C ILE A 63 -15.80 -8.77 -9.15
N LEU A 64 -15.42 -9.73 -8.32
CA LEU A 64 -14.05 -10.24 -8.21
C LEU A 64 -13.73 -11.12 -9.42
N ASP A 65 -12.46 -11.16 -9.83
CA ASP A 65 -12.00 -12.14 -10.81
C ASP A 65 -12.18 -13.58 -10.26
N GLU A 66 -12.20 -14.59 -11.13
CA GLU A 66 -12.38 -15.99 -10.73
C GLU A 66 -11.31 -16.42 -9.72
N ARG A 67 -10.07 -15.98 -9.92
CA ARG A 67 -8.95 -16.32 -9.02
C ARG A 67 -9.03 -15.60 -7.68
N GLU A 68 -9.43 -14.34 -7.68
CA GLU A 68 -9.65 -13.55 -6.46
C GLU A 68 -10.82 -14.13 -5.65
N SER A 69 -11.90 -14.50 -6.34
CA SER A 69 -13.07 -15.16 -5.76
C SER A 69 -12.70 -16.50 -5.13
N ALA A 70 -11.89 -17.31 -5.81
CA ALA A 70 -11.41 -18.59 -5.27
C ALA A 70 -10.50 -18.41 -4.05
N ALA A 71 -9.59 -17.42 -4.08
CA ALA A 71 -8.72 -17.09 -2.95
C ALA A 71 -9.53 -16.61 -1.73
N LEU A 72 -10.54 -15.77 -1.96
CA LEU A 72 -11.44 -15.29 -0.92
C LEU A 72 -12.30 -16.43 -0.36
N ALA A 73 -12.91 -17.25 -1.22
CA ALA A 73 -13.72 -18.39 -0.78
C ALA A 73 -12.92 -19.34 0.11
N ARG A 74 -11.68 -19.67 -0.30
CA ARG A 74 -10.79 -20.51 0.51
C ARG A 74 -10.50 -19.89 1.88
N TYR A 75 -10.21 -18.59 1.93
CA TYR A 75 -9.97 -17.89 3.19
C TYR A 75 -11.21 -17.91 4.10
N LEU A 76 -12.40 -17.65 3.53
CA LEU A 76 -13.65 -17.69 4.29
C LEU A 76 -13.96 -19.09 4.83
N GLU A 77 -13.67 -20.14 4.06
CA GLU A 77 -13.80 -21.53 4.52
C GLU A 77 -12.82 -21.86 5.65
N GLU A 78 -11.54 -21.48 5.50
CA GLU A 78 -10.48 -21.71 6.50
C GLU A 78 -10.81 -21.01 7.84
N GLU A 79 -11.34 -19.78 7.77
CA GLU A 79 -11.70 -18.98 8.94
C GLU A 79 -13.14 -19.23 9.44
N ASN A 80 -13.88 -20.17 8.84
CA ASN A 80 -15.28 -20.47 9.14
C ASN A 80 -16.22 -19.25 9.11
N ILE A 81 -16.07 -18.39 8.09
CA ILE A 81 -16.87 -17.19 7.89
C ILE A 81 -17.99 -17.50 6.88
N PRO A 82 -19.28 -17.43 7.29
CA PRO A 82 -20.39 -17.89 6.44
C PRO A 82 -20.67 -16.97 5.25
N THR A 83 -20.53 -15.66 5.44
CA THR A 83 -20.74 -14.63 4.41
C THR A 83 -19.82 -13.45 4.69
N ALA A 84 -19.33 -12.83 3.61
CA ALA A 84 -18.53 -11.61 3.69
C ALA A 84 -19.03 -10.60 2.67
N HIS A 85 -19.34 -9.39 3.14
CA HIS A 85 -19.58 -8.25 2.28
C HIS A 85 -18.27 -7.52 2.01
N VAL A 86 -17.78 -7.59 0.77
CA VAL A 86 -16.50 -6.99 0.36
C VAL A 86 -16.73 -5.58 -0.20
N VAL A 87 -16.10 -4.60 0.44
CA VAL A 87 -16.04 -3.20 -0.03
C VAL A 87 -14.57 -2.84 -0.28
N HIS A 88 -14.22 -2.41 -1.49
CA HIS A 88 -12.84 -2.06 -1.84
C HIS A 88 -12.43 -0.68 -1.32
N TRP A 89 -11.30 -0.64 -0.63
CA TRP A 89 -10.66 0.55 -0.10
C TRP A 89 -9.40 0.91 -0.87
N ALA A 90 -9.16 2.22 -1.01
CA ALA A 90 -8.13 2.79 -1.87
C ALA A 90 -6.72 2.65 -1.32
N HIS A 91 -6.51 3.11 -0.10
CA HIS A 91 -5.16 3.26 0.41
C HIS A 91 -5.14 3.00 1.91
N LEU A 92 -4.00 2.52 2.37
CA LEU A 92 -3.68 2.37 3.78
C LEU A 92 -2.52 3.32 4.10
N CYS A 93 -2.72 4.17 5.10
CA CYS A 93 -1.63 4.90 5.75
C CYS A 93 -1.02 3.98 6.81
N LEU A 94 0.29 3.79 6.72
CA LEU A 94 1.09 3.02 7.66
C LEU A 94 1.48 3.86 8.89
N PRO A 95 1.94 3.22 9.98
CA PRO A 95 2.34 3.92 11.20
C PRO A 95 3.46 4.95 11.01
N ASN A 96 4.27 4.79 9.95
CA ASN A 96 5.33 5.72 9.57
C ASN A 96 4.83 6.88 8.69
N GLY A 97 3.52 7.00 8.46
CA GLY A 97 2.88 8.02 7.63
C GLY A 97 2.95 7.74 6.13
N GLN A 98 3.54 6.62 5.70
CA GLN A 98 3.56 6.25 4.28
C GLN A 98 2.20 5.75 3.83
N ILE A 99 1.78 6.14 2.63
CA ILE A 99 0.55 5.68 2.02
C ILE A 99 0.87 4.56 1.03
N THR A 100 0.22 3.41 1.21
CA THR A 100 0.35 2.27 0.30
C THR A 100 -0.37 2.55 -1.01
N HIS A 101 0.27 2.20 -2.13
CA HIS A 101 -0.39 2.19 -3.43
C HIS A 101 -0.99 0.81 -3.72
N LEU A 102 -2.00 0.77 -4.58
CA LEU A 102 -2.69 -0.46 -4.98
C LEU A 102 -2.58 -0.72 -6.47
N PHE A 103 -2.37 -1.99 -6.84
CA PHE A 103 -2.34 -2.39 -8.24
C PHE A 103 -3.62 -1.97 -8.96
N TRP A 104 -4.79 -2.20 -8.33
CA TRP A 104 -6.08 -1.90 -8.94
C TRP A 104 -6.27 -0.41 -9.29
N GLN A 105 -5.71 0.51 -8.50
CA GLN A 105 -5.75 1.93 -8.81
C GLN A 105 -4.68 2.35 -9.84
N GLU A 106 -3.46 1.82 -9.72
CA GLU A 106 -2.35 2.20 -10.59
C GLU A 106 -2.51 1.63 -12.01
N HIS A 107 -3.05 0.42 -12.17
CA HIS A 107 -3.25 -0.20 -13.49
C HIS A 107 -4.27 0.55 -14.37
N ARG A 108 -5.15 1.38 -13.76
CA ARG A 108 -6.09 2.23 -14.49
C ARG A 108 -5.45 3.49 -15.08
N LYS A 109 -4.23 3.82 -14.68
CA LYS A 109 -3.49 4.97 -15.23
C LYS A 109 -2.79 4.56 -16.52
N THR A 110 -3.03 5.31 -17.59
CA THR A 110 -2.44 5.09 -18.92
C THR A 110 -0.97 5.49 -19.03
N GLU A 111 -0.40 6.12 -17.99
CA GLU A 111 0.97 6.65 -17.98
C GLU A 111 1.76 6.03 -16.83
N ASN A 112 2.99 5.55 -17.14
CA ASN A 112 4.02 5.05 -16.23
C ASN A 112 3.49 4.53 -14.89
N VAL A 113 3.07 3.28 -14.85
CA VAL A 113 2.61 2.61 -13.62
C VAL A 113 3.73 2.64 -12.58
N TRP A 114 3.52 3.35 -11.46
CA TRP A 114 4.49 3.35 -10.36
C TRP A 114 4.43 1.97 -9.68
N MET A 115 5.57 1.30 -9.54
CA MET A 115 5.69 -0.03 -8.90
C MET A 115 5.57 0.01 -7.37
N ALA A 116 4.89 1.02 -6.80
CA ALA A 116 4.79 1.26 -5.36
C ALA A 116 3.72 0.40 -4.66
N CYS A 117 3.19 -0.63 -5.33
CA CYS A 117 2.18 -1.55 -4.80
C CYS A 117 2.79 -2.73 -4.04
N ASN A 118 4.11 -2.78 -3.92
CA ASN A 118 4.84 -3.88 -3.31
C ASN A 118 5.04 -3.65 -1.82
N VAL A 119 4.69 -4.67 -1.04
CA VAL A 119 4.88 -4.71 0.41
C VAL A 119 5.77 -5.89 0.79
N LYS A 120 6.66 -5.64 1.75
CA LYS A 120 7.39 -6.67 2.47
C LYS A 120 6.61 -7.01 3.72
N THR A 121 6.23 -8.28 3.85
CA THR A 121 5.54 -8.80 5.03
C THR A 121 6.47 -9.77 5.74
N GLN A 122 6.49 -9.67 7.06
CA GLN A 122 7.27 -10.55 7.91
C GLN A 122 6.41 -10.88 9.13
N ALA A 123 5.99 -12.14 9.24
CA ALA A 123 5.10 -12.58 10.32
C ALA A 123 5.83 -12.64 11.68
N ASP A 124 7.13 -12.97 11.66
CA ASP A 124 7.98 -13.00 12.84
C ASP A 124 9.41 -12.53 12.47
N ALA A 125 10.13 -11.97 13.43
CA ALA A 125 11.50 -11.46 13.25
C ALA A 125 12.45 -12.54 12.71
N ASP A 126 12.19 -13.80 13.04
CA ASP A 126 12.99 -14.96 12.62
C ASP A 126 12.53 -15.57 11.28
N MET A 127 11.34 -15.21 10.79
CA MET A 127 10.85 -15.68 9.49
C MET A 127 11.49 -14.89 8.34
N LYS A 128 11.76 -15.59 7.24
CA LYS A 128 12.19 -14.93 6.01
C LYS A 128 11.11 -13.97 5.53
N PRO A 129 11.47 -12.76 5.10
CA PRO A 129 10.49 -11.82 4.59
C PRO A 129 9.90 -12.32 3.28
N GLU A 130 8.60 -12.11 3.15
CA GLU A 130 7.85 -12.35 1.92
C GLU A 130 7.55 -11.03 1.23
N PHE A 131 7.48 -11.08 -0.09
CA PHE A 131 7.17 -9.93 -0.92
C PHE A 131 5.84 -10.18 -1.60
N ASN A 132 4.98 -9.17 -1.57
CA ASN A 132 3.64 -9.26 -2.08
C ASN A 132 3.25 -7.97 -2.79
N GLU A 133 2.40 -8.07 -3.82
CA GLU A 133 1.77 -6.93 -4.46
C GLU A 133 0.35 -6.77 -3.91
N VAL A 134 0.04 -5.62 -3.32
CA VAL A 134 -1.29 -5.35 -2.79
C VAL A 134 -2.23 -5.02 -3.95
N GLN A 135 -3.26 -5.86 -4.12
CA GLN A 135 -4.27 -5.67 -5.15
C GLN A 135 -5.30 -4.64 -4.67
N PHE A 136 -5.88 -4.89 -3.49
CA PHE A 136 -6.81 -3.98 -2.82
C PHE A 136 -6.96 -4.31 -1.34
N TYR A 137 -7.37 -3.31 -0.57
CA TYR A 137 -7.87 -3.52 0.79
C TYR A 137 -9.38 -3.71 0.75
N PHE A 138 -9.91 -4.52 1.65
CA PHE A 138 -11.34 -4.65 1.79
C PHE A 138 -11.77 -4.81 3.24
N GLN A 139 -12.96 -4.31 3.53
CA GLN A 139 -13.66 -4.59 4.77
C GLN A 139 -14.54 -5.80 4.59
N PHE A 140 -14.68 -6.58 5.66
CA PHE A 140 -15.72 -7.59 5.78
C PHE A 140 -16.31 -7.56 7.18
N SER A 141 -17.56 -7.99 7.30
CA SER A 141 -18.22 -8.24 8.59
C SER A 141 -18.47 -9.73 8.70
N ARG A 142 -18.32 -10.27 9.91
CA ARG A 142 -18.74 -11.64 10.21
C ARG A 142 -20.13 -11.57 10.79
N ASP A 143 -21.05 -12.30 10.19
CA ASP A 143 -22.37 -12.53 10.77
C ASP A 143 -22.28 -13.79 11.62
N ILE A 144 -22.08 -13.63 12.93
CA ILE A 144 -22.02 -14.73 13.88
C ILE A 144 -23.29 -14.65 14.73
N ASP A 145 -24.16 -15.65 14.59
CA ASP A 145 -25.36 -15.81 15.44
C ASP A 145 -26.25 -14.55 15.56
N ASN A 146 -26.57 -13.89 14.43
CA ASN A 146 -27.34 -12.63 14.35
C ASN A 146 -26.69 -11.44 15.09
N ASN A 147 -25.41 -11.52 15.42
CA ASN A 147 -24.66 -10.43 16.01
C ASN A 147 -23.49 -10.06 15.10
N THR A 148 -23.60 -8.92 14.41
CA THR A 148 -22.56 -8.42 13.52
C THR A 148 -21.31 -8.05 14.33
N THR A 149 -20.21 -8.76 14.10
CA THR A 149 -18.92 -8.43 14.73
C THR A 149 -18.39 -7.09 14.20
N PRO A 150 -17.44 -6.43 14.90
CA PRO A 150 -16.71 -5.30 14.33
C PRO A 150 -16.16 -5.64 12.94
N LEU A 151 -16.19 -4.65 12.05
CA LEU A 151 -15.67 -4.74 10.69
C LEU A 151 -14.16 -5.01 10.73
N GLU A 152 -13.75 -6.10 10.11
CA GLU A 152 -12.35 -6.47 9.95
C GLU A 152 -11.85 -6.02 8.57
N ILE A 153 -10.55 -5.78 8.47
CA ILE A 153 -9.90 -5.31 7.24
C ILE A 153 -8.84 -6.31 6.83
N LEU A 154 -8.91 -6.69 5.56
CA LEU A 154 -7.98 -7.60 4.92
C LEU A 154 -7.38 -6.95 3.68
N ALA A 155 -6.26 -7.50 3.25
CA ALA A 155 -5.66 -7.18 1.97
C ALA A 155 -5.76 -8.40 1.05
N MET A 156 -6.26 -8.18 -0.17
CA MET A 156 -6.02 -9.11 -1.26
C MET A 156 -4.61 -8.81 -1.80
N VAL A 157 -3.77 -9.82 -1.81
CA VAL A 157 -2.37 -9.70 -2.26
C VAL A 157 -2.06 -10.72 -3.34
N SER A 158 -1.16 -10.39 -4.23
CA SER A 158 -0.51 -11.38 -5.08
C SER A 158 0.86 -11.69 -4.53
N ARG A 159 1.13 -12.97 -4.28
CA ARG A 159 2.40 -13.41 -3.72
C ARG A 159 3.44 -13.53 -4.81
N TYR A 160 4.64 -13.02 -4.51
CA TYR A 160 5.82 -13.37 -5.27
C TYR A 160 6.43 -14.68 -4.75
N SER A 161 7.22 -15.34 -5.59
CA SER A 161 8.00 -16.51 -5.21
C SER A 161 9.02 -16.17 -4.14
N GLU A 162 9.62 -17.20 -3.56
CA GLU A 162 10.87 -17.03 -2.82
C GLU A 162 11.90 -16.30 -3.68
N ALA A 163 12.68 -15.45 -3.02
CA ALA A 163 13.74 -14.68 -3.64
C ALA A 163 14.83 -15.60 -4.20
N ASP A 164 15.34 -15.28 -5.39
CA ASP A 164 16.51 -15.95 -5.96
C ASP A 164 17.74 -15.68 -5.08
N GLN A 165 18.11 -16.69 -4.28
CA GLN A 165 19.21 -16.58 -3.32
C GLN A 165 20.57 -16.42 -4.01
N ASN A 166 20.73 -16.91 -5.24
CA ASN A 166 22.00 -16.78 -5.96
C ASN A 166 22.19 -15.33 -6.41
N LEU A 167 21.15 -14.73 -6.99
CA LEU A 167 21.21 -13.33 -7.40
C LEU A 167 21.33 -12.38 -6.21
N CYS A 168 20.60 -12.66 -5.13
CA CYS A 168 20.70 -11.90 -3.89
C CYS A 168 22.13 -11.94 -3.33
N LYS A 169 22.77 -13.12 -3.29
CA LYS A 169 24.17 -13.24 -2.84
C LYS A 169 25.15 -12.53 -3.78
N GLN A 170 24.98 -12.68 -5.09
CA GLN A 170 25.86 -12.05 -6.09
C GLN A 170 25.76 -10.52 -6.08
N SER A 171 24.60 -9.98 -5.73
CA SER A 171 24.36 -8.54 -5.61
C SER A 171 24.59 -8.00 -4.19
N PHE A 172 25.13 -8.80 -3.27
CA PHE A 172 25.31 -8.43 -1.86
C PHE A 172 24.02 -7.93 -1.18
N GLY A 173 22.87 -8.51 -1.54
CA GLY A 173 21.57 -8.13 -1.01
C GLY A 173 20.95 -6.88 -1.63
N THR A 174 21.57 -6.30 -2.67
CA THR A 174 21.07 -5.10 -3.34
C THR A 174 19.89 -5.41 -4.27
N VAL A 175 19.88 -6.59 -4.90
CA VAL A 175 18.83 -6.99 -5.85
C VAL A 175 18.11 -8.22 -5.34
N ILE A 176 16.80 -8.11 -5.21
CA ILE A 176 15.89 -9.21 -4.88
C ILE A 176 15.04 -9.49 -6.11
N LEU A 177 15.18 -10.68 -6.67
CA LEU A 177 14.38 -11.15 -7.79
C LEU A 177 13.40 -12.20 -7.30
N CYS A 178 12.11 -11.92 -7.49
CA CYS A 178 11.03 -12.86 -7.22
C CYS A 178 10.13 -12.97 -8.46
N LYS A 179 9.50 -14.13 -8.65
CA LYS A 179 8.56 -14.37 -9.75
C LYS A 179 7.12 -14.18 -9.25
N TYR A 180 6.26 -13.60 -10.07
CA TYR A 180 4.83 -13.50 -9.76
C TYR A 180 4.18 -14.90 -9.74
N GLN A 181 3.48 -15.27 -8.67
CA GLN A 181 2.94 -16.62 -8.50
C GLN A 181 1.40 -16.70 -8.55
N ALA A 182 0.68 -16.06 -7.63
CA ALA A 182 -0.79 -16.11 -7.57
C ALA A 182 -1.39 -15.16 -6.52
N TYR A 183 -2.71 -14.93 -6.60
CA TYR A 183 -3.50 -14.18 -5.61
C TYR A 183 -3.78 -14.99 -4.33
N GLN A 184 -3.73 -14.32 -3.18
CA GLN A 184 -4.07 -14.82 -1.84
C GLN A 184 -4.67 -13.69 -0.97
N VAL A 185 -5.53 -14.04 -0.02
CA VAL A 185 -6.00 -13.10 1.02
C VAL A 185 -5.03 -13.14 2.20
N SER A 186 -4.61 -11.96 2.68
CA SER A 186 -3.76 -11.82 3.86
C SER A 186 -4.49 -11.00 4.92
N GLY A 187 -4.56 -11.55 6.14
CA GLY A 187 -5.06 -10.89 7.34
C GLY A 187 -4.00 -10.93 8.43
N SER A 188 -3.73 -9.78 9.05
CA SER A 188 -2.97 -9.74 10.30
C SER A 188 -3.26 -8.47 11.08
N TYR A 189 -3.89 -8.64 12.24
CA TYR A 189 -3.72 -7.71 13.34
C TYR A 189 -2.32 -7.92 13.90
N GLY A 190 -1.33 -7.17 13.40
CA GLY A 190 0.01 -7.11 13.99
C GLY A 190 1.21 -7.50 13.11
N ALA A 191 1.06 -7.80 11.81
CA ALA A 191 2.23 -7.93 10.95
C ALA A 191 2.73 -6.54 10.54
N ALA A 192 4.03 -6.28 10.75
CA ALA A 192 4.68 -5.06 10.30
C ALA A 192 4.67 -5.00 8.77
N PHE A 193 3.71 -4.28 8.20
CA PHE A 193 3.70 -3.93 6.78
C PHE A 193 4.82 -2.91 6.51
N GLY A 194 5.93 -3.36 5.91
CA GLY A 194 6.99 -2.47 5.42
C GLY A 194 6.83 -2.24 3.93
N ILE A 195 6.63 -1.00 3.48
CA ILE A 195 6.73 -0.65 2.05
C ILE A 195 8.22 -0.65 1.67
N ILE A 196 8.55 -1.24 0.52
CA ILE A 196 9.87 -1.12 -0.08
C ILE A 196 9.77 -0.16 -1.27
N TYR A 197 10.53 0.93 -1.18
CA TYR A 197 11.02 1.62 -2.37
C TYR A 197 12.31 0.91 -2.81
N CYS A 198 12.31 0.34 -4.02
CA CYS A 198 13.55 0.04 -4.73
C CYS A 198 14.08 1.32 -5.38
#